data_AF-A0A7Y2HCS7-F1
#
_entry.id   AF-A0A7Y2HCS7-F1
#
_cell.length_a   1.000
_cell.length_b   1.000
_cell.length_c   1.000
_cell.angle_alpha   90.00
_cell.angle_beta   90.00
_cell.angle_gamma   90.00
#
_symmetry.space_group_name_H-M   'P 1'
#
loop_
_entity.id
_entity.type
_entity.pdbx_description
1 polymer ?
#
loop_
_entity_poly.entity_id
_entity_poly.type
_entity_poly.pdbx_seq_one_letter_code
_entity_poly.pdbx_strand_id
1 'polypeptide(L)'
;MHNRFQPFVSNCLFNELEKKYIIIIRTIFTIFLLFTWVGGSAQFLGETGWDSEEEFRSVEDKIIENIIWLEENPFATESNDTKAITQYVLDWLTETPYVSVTLDEVFTDGVTNNKKYKYADKLVITYLFGKSVYVIQNPEDNSQVNASTRGVIGMVKVYEELIKSDLKAYSRTMETYQNLYQNGNLEEYVRIKLEELGI
;
A
#
# COMPACT_ATOMS: atom_id res chain seq x y z
N MET A 1 -60.91 -50.68 36.00
CA MET A 1 -59.95 -51.38 35.11
C MET A 1 -59.01 -50.35 34.51
N HIS A 2 -57.77 -50.31 35.02
CA HIS A 2 -56.68 -49.49 34.51
C HIS A 2 -56.06 -50.15 33.29
N ASN A 3 -55.78 -49.40 32.22
CA ASN A 3 -54.74 -49.78 31.27
C ASN A 3 -53.94 -48.55 30.85
N ARG A 4 -52.63 -48.61 31.13
CA ARG A 4 -51.63 -47.57 30.86
C ARG A 4 -51.12 -47.76 29.43
N PHE A 5 -51.11 -46.70 28.64
CA PHE A 5 -50.26 -46.60 27.45
C PHE A 5 -48.98 -45.86 27.85
N GLN A 6 -47.82 -46.47 27.62
CA GLN A 6 -46.52 -45.79 27.65
C GLN A 6 -46.07 -45.47 26.22
N PRO A 7 -45.45 -44.31 25.95
CA PRO A 7 -44.78 -44.06 24.69
C PRO A 7 -43.30 -44.47 24.81
N PHE A 8 -42.90 -45.51 24.07
CA PHE A 8 -41.52 -45.98 23.98
C PHE A 8 -40.93 -45.67 22.60
N VAL A 9 -40.90 -44.41 22.17
CA VAL A 9 -40.12 -44.04 20.97
C VAL A 9 -39.74 -42.55 21.05
N SER A 10 -38.71 -42.20 21.84
CA SER A 10 -38.17 -40.83 21.74
C SER A 10 -36.67 -40.68 22.02
N ASN A 11 -35.97 -41.73 22.48
CA ASN A 11 -34.56 -41.61 22.88
C ASN A 11 -33.54 -41.98 21.78
N CYS A 12 -33.97 -42.53 20.64
CA CYS A 12 -33.04 -42.96 19.59
C CYS A 12 -32.72 -41.86 18.56
N LEU A 13 -33.72 -41.03 18.21
CA LEU A 13 -33.58 -39.95 17.22
C LEU A 13 -32.78 -38.73 17.74
N PHE A 14 -32.77 -38.51 19.05
CA PHE A 14 -32.08 -37.36 19.65
C PHE A 14 -30.54 -37.51 19.60
N ASN A 15 -30.02 -38.72 19.76
CA ASN A 15 -28.58 -39.00 19.78
C ASN A 15 -27.89 -38.91 18.40
N GLU A 16 -28.63 -39.08 17.29
CA GLU A 16 -28.06 -38.95 15.95
C GLU A 16 -27.93 -37.48 15.50
N LEU A 17 -28.84 -36.62 15.95
CA LEU A 17 -28.81 -35.20 15.63
C LEU A 17 -27.66 -34.48 16.33
N GLU A 18 -27.41 -34.78 17.62
CA GLU A 18 -26.29 -34.18 18.36
C GLU A 18 -24.92 -34.53 17.76
N LYS A 19 -24.74 -35.77 17.28
CA LYS A 19 -23.48 -36.20 16.63
C LYS A 19 -23.21 -35.45 15.33
N LYS A 20 -24.25 -35.19 14.51
CA LYS A 20 -24.10 -34.43 13.26
C LYS A 20 -23.76 -32.97 13.50
N TYR A 21 -24.38 -32.33 14.50
CA TYR A 21 -24.07 -30.94 14.86
C TYR A 21 -22.64 -30.79 15.42
N ILE A 22 -22.16 -31.74 16.23
CA ILE A 22 -20.79 -31.71 16.76
C ILE A 22 -19.74 -31.86 15.64
N ILE A 23 -20.01 -32.68 14.61
CA ILE A 23 -19.12 -32.84 13.46
C ILE A 23 -19.08 -31.56 12.61
N ILE A 24 -20.24 -30.96 12.31
CA ILE A 24 -20.33 -29.72 11.51
C ILE A 24 -19.63 -28.54 12.21
N ILE A 25 -19.81 -28.40 13.53
CA ILE A 25 -19.16 -27.34 14.32
C ILE A 25 -17.62 -27.54 14.35
N ARG A 26 -17.14 -28.79 14.46
CA ARG A 26 -15.70 -29.10 14.37
C ARG A 26 -15.10 -28.77 13.01
N THR A 27 -15.81 -29.05 11.91
CA THR A 27 -15.34 -28.73 10.56
C THR A 27 -15.25 -27.22 10.31
N ILE A 28 -16.23 -26.44 10.79
CA ILE A 28 -16.20 -24.97 10.66
C ILE A 28 -15.06 -24.36 11.49
N PHE A 29 -14.81 -24.88 12.70
CA PHE A 29 -13.71 -24.41 13.55
C PHE A 29 -12.32 -24.78 13.00
N THR A 30 -12.21 -25.86 12.23
CA THR A 30 -10.94 -26.29 11.60
C THR A 30 -10.61 -25.45 10.35
N ILE A 31 -11.63 -24.99 9.61
CA ILE A 31 -11.43 -24.07 8.47
C ILE A 31 -11.02 -22.66 8.95
N PHE A 32 -11.51 -22.23 10.11
CA PHE A 32 -11.13 -20.93 10.70
C PHE A 32 -9.67 -20.89 11.22
N LEU A 33 -9.06 -22.05 11.47
CA LEU A 33 -7.67 -22.18 11.95
C LEU A 33 -6.63 -22.25 10.81
N LEU A 34 -7.03 -22.34 9.55
CA LEU A 34 -6.11 -22.25 8.40
C LEU A 34 -5.88 -20.81 7.91
N PHE A 35 -6.59 -19.83 8.49
CA PHE A 35 -6.34 -18.40 8.26
C PHE A 35 -5.39 -17.79 9.31
N THR A 36 -4.62 -18.64 10.02
CA THR A 36 -3.53 -18.13 10.83
C THR A 36 -2.39 -17.68 9.91
N TRP A 37 -2.27 -16.36 9.83
CA TRP A 37 -0.96 -15.70 9.90
C TRP A 37 -0.08 -15.92 8.66
N VAL A 38 -0.39 -15.20 7.58
CA VAL A 38 0.71 -14.61 6.80
C VAL A 38 1.32 -13.54 7.69
N GLY A 39 2.20 -14.00 8.58
CA GLY A 39 3.00 -13.15 9.46
C GLY A 39 3.78 -12.19 8.58
N GLY A 40 3.73 -10.90 8.94
CA GLY A 40 4.55 -9.88 8.34
C GLY A 40 5.99 -10.37 8.29
N SER A 41 6.48 -10.56 7.06
CA SER A 41 7.88 -10.83 6.80
C SER A 41 8.70 -9.75 7.48
N ALA A 42 9.62 -10.16 8.36
CA ALA A 42 10.61 -9.27 8.95
C ALA A 42 11.21 -8.39 7.86
N GLN A 43 11.16 -7.08 8.06
CA GLN A 43 11.65 -6.10 7.09
C GLN A 43 13.17 -6.25 6.95
N PHE A 44 13.60 -7.00 5.93
CA PHE A 44 14.99 -7.01 5.53
C PHE A 44 15.26 -5.72 4.75
N LEU A 45 15.83 -4.74 5.44
CA LEU A 45 16.56 -3.64 4.81
C LEU A 45 17.76 -4.30 4.12
N GLY A 46 17.92 -4.05 2.81
CA GLY A 46 19.00 -4.66 2.03
C GLY A 46 20.38 -4.14 2.44
N GLU A 47 21.38 -4.48 1.65
CA GLU A 47 22.74 -3.93 1.80
C GLU A 47 22.72 -2.40 1.68
N THR A 48 23.65 -1.72 2.36
CA THR A 48 23.82 -0.26 2.41
C THR A 48 25.27 0.10 2.16
N GLY A 49 25.56 1.36 1.80
CA GLY A 49 26.93 1.83 1.58
C GLY A 49 27.46 1.35 0.23
N TRP A 50 26.69 1.62 -0.82
CA TRP A 50 27.02 1.25 -2.19
C TRP A 50 28.08 2.22 -2.73
N ASP A 51 29.21 1.68 -3.18
CA ASP A 51 30.34 2.46 -3.66
C ASP A 51 30.48 2.42 -5.20
N SER A 52 29.69 1.58 -5.87
CA SER A 52 29.73 1.42 -7.33
C SER A 52 28.34 1.37 -7.96
N GLU A 53 28.26 1.76 -9.23
CA GLU A 53 27.02 1.67 -10.01
C GLU A 53 26.46 0.24 -10.04
N GLU A 54 27.30 -0.79 -10.12
CA GLU A 54 26.88 -2.20 -10.11
C GLU A 54 26.19 -2.57 -8.79
N GLU A 55 26.70 -2.09 -7.65
CA GLU A 55 26.10 -2.29 -6.34
C GLU A 55 24.76 -1.55 -6.19
N PHE A 56 24.64 -0.33 -6.71
CA PHE A 56 23.34 0.36 -6.75
C PHE A 56 22.34 -0.41 -7.60
N ARG A 57 22.75 -0.90 -8.77
CA ARG A 57 21.89 -1.65 -9.70
C ARG A 57 21.43 -2.98 -9.12
N SER A 58 22.29 -3.69 -8.39
CA SER A 58 21.98 -5.01 -7.84
C SER A 58 20.83 -4.99 -6.82
N VAL A 59 20.49 -3.83 -6.25
CA VAL A 59 19.41 -3.66 -5.28
C VAL A 59 18.19 -2.89 -5.82
N GLU A 60 18.17 -2.50 -7.11
CA GLU A 60 17.05 -1.73 -7.70
C GLU A 60 15.68 -2.38 -7.46
N ASP A 61 15.57 -3.70 -7.69
CA ASP A 61 14.34 -4.46 -7.46
C ASP A 61 13.90 -4.34 -5.99
N LYS A 62 14.85 -4.38 -5.04
CA LYS A 62 14.56 -4.23 -3.62
C LYS A 62 14.07 -2.83 -3.27
N ILE A 63 14.61 -1.81 -3.91
CA ILE A 63 14.16 -0.42 -3.77
C ILE A 63 12.73 -0.28 -4.27
N ILE A 64 12.42 -0.83 -5.44
CA ILE A 64 11.05 -0.82 -6.01
C ILE A 64 10.08 -1.56 -5.08
N GLU A 65 10.43 -2.76 -4.61
CA GLU A 65 9.63 -3.53 -3.66
C GLU A 65 9.33 -2.72 -2.39
N ASN A 66 10.35 -2.07 -1.81
CA ASN A 66 10.20 -1.25 -0.62
C ASN A 66 9.28 -0.04 -0.86
N ILE A 67 9.36 0.61 -2.02
CA ILE A 67 8.48 1.72 -2.39
C ILE A 67 7.03 1.24 -2.50
N ILE A 68 6.78 0.16 -3.24
CA ILE A 68 5.43 -0.39 -3.41
C ILE A 68 4.86 -0.82 -2.06
N TRP A 69 5.68 -1.46 -1.22
CA TRP A 69 5.27 -1.85 0.12
C TRP A 69 4.88 -0.64 0.98
N LEU A 70 5.62 0.48 0.90
CA LEU A 70 5.29 1.74 1.60
C LEU A 70 3.99 2.38 1.10
N GLU A 71 3.66 2.21 -0.19
CA GLU A 71 2.38 2.70 -0.76
C GLU A 71 1.18 1.97 -0.15
N GLU A 72 1.33 0.68 0.14
CA GLU A 72 0.29 -0.19 0.70
C GLU A 72 0.27 -0.19 2.23
N ASN A 73 1.39 0.18 2.87
CA ASN A 73 1.57 0.13 4.32
C ASN A 73 2.11 1.46 4.86
N PRO A 74 1.37 2.59 4.75
CA PRO A 74 1.90 3.91 5.08
C PRO A 74 2.06 4.17 6.60
N PHE A 75 1.58 3.26 7.46
CA PHE A 75 1.66 3.38 8.91
C PHE A 75 2.73 2.46 9.49
N ALA A 76 3.50 2.98 10.45
CA ALA A 76 4.37 2.15 11.28
C ALA A 76 3.53 1.22 12.17
N THR A 77 4.01 0.00 12.35
CA THR A 77 3.45 -0.98 13.29
C THR A 77 4.57 -1.54 14.16
N GLU A 78 4.25 -2.31 15.21
CA GLU A 78 5.29 -2.98 16.02
C GLU A 78 6.17 -3.92 15.20
N SER A 79 5.63 -4.51 14.12
CA SER A 79 6.35 -5.40 13.22
C SER A 79 7.05 -4.69 12.06
N ASN A 80 6.73 -3.42 11.79
CA ASN A 80 7.17 -2.72 10.58
C ASN A 80 7.52 -1.25 10.83
N ASP A 81 8.77 -0.88 10.57
CA ASP A 81 9.28 0.49 10.63
C ASP A 81 9.28 1.15 9.24
N THR A 82 8.17 1.82 8.91
CA THR A 82 8.06 2.61 7.68
C THR A 82 9.14 3.70 7.58
N LYS A 83 9.64 4.22 8.71
CA LYS A 83 10.64 5.29 8.73
C LYS A 83 12.00 4.73 8.31
N ALA A 84 12.38 3.55 8.79
CA ALA A 84 13.64 2.91 8.40
C ALA A 84 13.64 2.56 6.90
N ILE A 85 12.54 2.02 6.36
CA ILE A 85 12.43 1.77 4.91
C ILE A 85 12.46 3.07 4.11
N THR A 86 11.74 4.10 4.57
CA THR A 86 11.75 5.42 3.89
C THR A 86 13.16 5.98 3.85
N GLN A 87 13.91 5.89 4.94
CA GLN A 87 15.30 6.36 4.98
C GLN A 87 16.19 5.54 4.04
N TYR A 88 16.07 4.21 4.06
CA TYR A 88 16.84 3.33 3.17
C TYR A 88 16.63 3.66 1.68
N VAL A 89 15.39 3.90 1.28
CA VAL A 89 15.07 4.31 -0.10
C VAL A 89 15.61 5.70 -0.42
N LEU A 90 15.50 6.66 0.51
CA LEU A 90 16.06 7.99 0.33
C LEU A 90 17.57 7.99 0.19
N ASP A 91 18.27 7.22 1.01
CA ASP A 91 19.73 7.10 0.97
C ASP A 91 20.15 6.57 -0.41
N TRP A 92 19.51 5.50 -0.89
CA TRP A 92 19.75 4.97 -2.23
C TRP A 92 19.48 6.01 -3.33
N LEU A 93 18.34 6.71 -3.29
CA LEU A 93 17.96 7.71 -4.29
C LEU A 93 18.88 8.94 -4.28
N THR A 94 19.50 9.24 -3.15
CA THR A 94 20.40 10.40 -3.00
C THR A 94 21.81 10.08 -3.45
N GLU A 95 22.25 8.83 -3.30
CA GLU A 95 23.62 8.39 -3.58
C GLU A 95 23.80 7.73 -4.96
N THR A 96 22.71 7.25 -5.58
CA THR A 96 22.77 6.60 -6.90
C THR A 96 23.30 7.53 -8.00
N PRO A 97 24.30 7.12 -8.80
CA PRO A 97 24.96 8.02 -9.75
C PRO A 97 24.22 8.17 -11.10
N TYR A 98 23.17 7.39 -11.35
CA TYR A 98 22.49 7.34 -12.66
C TYR A 98 20.99 7.60 -12.62
N VAL A 99 20.33 7.59 -11.45
CA VAL A 99 18.93 7.98 -11.33
C VAL A 99 18.85 9.43 -10.84
N SER A 100 18.15 10.27 -11.60
CA SER A 100 17.87 11.65 -11.19
C SER A 100 16.36 11.89 -11.24
N VAL A 101 15.81 12.34 -10.12
CA VAL A 101 14.37 12.60 -10.00
C VAL A 101 14.17 13.95 -9.33
N THR A 102 13.33 14.77 -9.93
CA THR A 102 12.94 16.08 -9.38
C THR A 102 11.55 16.02 -8.79
N LEU A 103 11.35 16.77 -7.71
CA LEU A 103 10.03 17.02 -7.15
C LEU A 103 9.32 18.07 -8.02
N ASP A 104 8.10 17.76 -8.46
CA ASP A 104 7.29 18.68 -9.25
C ASP A 104 6.24 19.32 -8.33
N GLU A 105 6.53 20.52 -7.84
CA GLU A 105 5.74 21.19 -6.79
C GLU A 105 4.24 21.29 -7.15
N VAL A 106 3.91 21.44 -8.43
CA VAL A 106 2.53 21.51 -8.95
C VAL A 106 1.65 20.33 -8.51
N PHE A 107 2.23 19.16 -8.24
CA PHE A 107 1.49 17.97 -7.78
C PHE A 107 1.47 17.81 -6.25
N THR A 108 2.28 18.57 -5.51
CA THR A 108 2.36 18.48 -4.04
C THR A 108 1.86 19.72 -3.32
N ASP A 109 1.78 20.86 -4.00
CA ASP A 109 1.38 22.15 -3.43
C ASP A 109 0.02 22.13 -2.76
N GLY A 110 -0.91 21.37 -3.32
CA GLY A 110 -2.25 21.24 -2.76
C GLY A 110 -2.28 20.55 -1.39
N VAL A 111 -1.20 19.89 -0.96
CA VAL A 111 -1.06 19.29 0.38
C VAL A 111 -0.02 20.03 1.24
N THR A 112 1.05 20.57 0.67
CA THR A 112 2.12 21.28 1.40
C THR A 112 1.73 22.71 1.79
N ASN A 113 0.90 23.40 1.01
CA ASN A 113 0.44 24.76 1.34
C ASN A 113 -0.46 24.80 2.58
N ASN A 114 -1.06 23.67 2.96
CA ASN A 114 -1.79 23.55 4.21
C ASN A 114 -0.87 23.12 5.35
N LYS A 115 -0.31 24.09 6.08
CA LYS A 115 0.58 23.85 7.24
C LYS A 115 -0.01 22.99 8.36
N LYS A 116 -1.33 22.80 8.40
CA LYS A 116 -2.02 21.95 9.39
C LYS A 116 -2.23 20.53 8.90
N TYR A 117 -1.91 20.23 7.65
CA TYR A 117 -2.11 18.92 7.06
C TYR A 117 -0.99 17.97 7.47
N LYS A 118 -1.30 17.11 8.46
CA LYS A 118 -0.37 16.18 9.11
C LYS A 118 0.37 15.24 8.15
N TYR A 119 -0.22 14.94 7.00
CA TYR A 119 0.29 13.94 6.07
C TYR A 119 1.03 14.53 4.86
N ALA A 120 1.26 15.85 4.83
CA ALA A 120 1.92 16.53 3.72
C ALA A 120 3.27 15.88 3.37
N ASP A 121 4.19 15.79 4.33
CA ASP A 121 5.54 15.23 4.12
C ASP A 121 5.50 13.80 3.60
N LYS A 122 4.57 12.98 4.11
CA LYS A 122 4.39 11.59 3.68
C LYS A 122 3.92 11.52 2.22
N LEU A 123 3.00 12.38 1.80
CA LEU A 123 2.53 12.37 0.42
C LEU A 123 3.58 12.95 -0.55
N VAL A 124 4.35 13.95 -0.12
CA VAL A 124 5.48 14.49 -0.90
C VAL A 124 6.53 13.42 -1.16
N ILE A 125 6.95 12.68 -0.12
CA ILE A 125 7.96 11.64 -0.30
C ILE A 125 7.43 10.46 -1.13
N THR A 126 6.15 10.11 -0.97
CA THR A 126 5.51 9.08 -1.79
C THR A 126 5.45 9.50 -3.26
N TYR A 127 5.18 10.78 -3.56
CA TYR A 127 5.26 11.29 -4.92
C TYR A 127 6.64 11.04 -5.54
N LEU A 128 7.68 11.46 -4.81
CA LEU A 128 9.07 11.29 -5.25
C LEU A 128 9.39 9.82 -5.51
N PHE A 129 9.05 8.93 -4.57
CA PHE A 129 9.26 7.50 -4.69
C PHE A 129 8.53 6.89 -5.88
N GLY A 130 7.25 7.23 -6.09
CA GLY A 130 6.51 6.77 -7.25
C GLY A 130 7.17 7.21 -8.56
N LYS A 131 7.59 8.48 -8.64
CA LYS A 131 8.31 8.99 -9.82
C LYS A 131 9.62 8.22 -10.05
N SER A 132 10.37 7.94 -8.98
CA SER A 132 11.59 7.12 -9.05
C SER A 132 11.35 5.71 -9.56
N VAL A 133 10.27 5.04 -9.13
CA VAL A 133 9.92 3.70 -9.64
C VAL A 133 9.80 3.71 -11.17
N TYR A 134 9.15 4.73 -11.74
CA TYR A 134 9.03 4.84 -13.19
C TYR A 134 10.39 4.97 -13.88
N VAL A 135 11.24 5.87 -13.38
CA VAL A 135 12.56 6.14 -13.95
C VAL A 135 13.46 4.90 -13.90
N ILE A 136 13.46 4.17 -12.78
CA ILE A 136 14.23 2.93 -12.63
C ILE A 136 13.73 1.86 -13.61
N GLN A 137 12.41 1.69 -13.75
CA GLN A 137 11.83 0.66 -14.61
C GLN A 137 11.91 0.99 -16.11
N ASN A 138 12.12 2.26 -16.46
CA ASN A 138 12.12 2.75 -17.84
C ASN A 138 13.33 3.66 -18.10
N PRO A 139 14.58 3.15 -17.98
CA PRO A 139 15.79 3.98 -18.04
C PRO A 139 16.00 4.69 -19.38
N GLU A 140 15.38 4.20 -20.45
CA GLU A 140 15.45 4.79 -21.80
C GLU A 140 14.29 5.78 -22.08
N ASP A 141 13.31 5.88 -21.17
CA ASP A 141 12.17 6.78 -21.32
C ASP A 141 12.32 8.04 -20.46
N ASN A 142 12.37 9.19 -21.14
CA ASN A 142 12.51 10.51 -20.51
C ASN A 142 11.16 11.22 -20.29
N SER A 143 10.03 10.52 -20.44
CA SER A 143 8.68 11.06 -20.27
C SER A 143 8.43 11.53 -18.84
N GLN A 144 8.51 12.84 -18.62
CA GLN A 144 8.13 13.47 -17.35
C GLN A 144 6.66 13.22 -17.03
N VAL A 145 5.78 13.21 -18.04
CA VAL A 145 4.36 12.92 -17.87
C VAL A 145 4.14 11.56 -17.22
N ASN A 146 4.78 10.51 -17.73
CA ASN A 146 4.59 9.15 -17.21
C ASN A 146 5.21 8.99 -15.83
N ALA A 147 6.41 9.56 -15.61
CA ALA A 147 7.07 9.53 -14.32
C ALA A 147 6.25 10.26 -13.25
N SER A 148 5.82 11.49 -13.51
CA SER A 148 4.98 12.28 -12.60
C SER A 148 3.62 11.63 -12.39
N THR A 149 3.02 11.02 -13.41
CA THR A 149 1.78 10.23 -13.27
C THR A 149 1.96 9.08 -12.29
N ARG A 150 3.05 8.30 -12.39
CA ARG A 150 3.36 7.24 -11.42
C ARG A 150 3.57 7.78 -10.00
N GLY A 151 4.17 8.97 -9.88
CA GLY A 151 4.29 9.69 -8.60
C GLY A 151 2.93 10.02 -7.98
N VAL A 152 2.01 10.62 -8.75
CA VAL A 152 0.66 10.93 -8.27
C VAL A 152 -0.13 9.66 -7.93
N ILE A 153 0.01 8.58 -8.70
CA ILE A 153 -0.60 7.28 -8.38
C ILE A 153 -0.12 6.77 -7.02
N GLY A 154 1.17 6.90 -6.71
CA GLY A 154 1.71 6.55 -5.39
C GLY A 154 1.01 7.34 -4.28
N MET A 155 0.86 8.66 -4.46
CA MET A 155 0.14 9.50 -3.49
C MET A 155 -1.30 9.05 -3.28
N VAL A 156 -2.01 8.71 -4.37
CA VAL A 156 -3.41 8.23 -4.30
C VAL A 156 -3.50 6.94 -3.48
N LYS A 157 -2.63 5.95 -3.72
CA LYS A 157 -2.60 4.71 -2.95
C LYS A 157 -2.38 4.95 -1.45
N VAL A 158 -1.39 5.76 -1.10
CA VAL A 158 -1.14 6.13 0.31
C VAL A 158 -2.34 6.85 0.89
N TYR A 159 -2.93 7.80 0.16
CA TYR A 159 -4.13 8.53 0.61
C TYR A 159 -5.31 7.59 0.92
N GLU A 160 -5.54 6.58 0.08
CA GLU A 160 -6.59 5.59 0.29
C GLU A 160 -6.43 4.82 1.60
N GLU A 161 -5.21 4.45 1.96
CA GLU A 161 -4.93 3.81 3.25
C GLU A 161 -5.03 4.80 4.42
N LEU A 162 -4.58 6.04 4.22
CA LEU A 162 -4.66 7.10 5.24
C LEU A 162 -6.12 7.42 5.61
N ILE A 163 -7.00 7.61 4.61
CA ILE A 163 -8.39 8.01 4.86
C ILE A 163 -9.23 6.89 5.49
N LYS A 164 -8.89 5.62 5.23
CA LYS A 164 -9.49 4.46 5.93
C LYS A 164 -9.21 4.50 7.44
N SER A 165 -8.06 5.03 7.84
CA SER A 165 -7.56 4.97 9.22
C SER A 165 -7.77 6.26 10.00
N ASP A 166 -7.67 7.43 9.35
CA ASP A 166 -7.87 8.74 9.95
C ASP A 166 -8.66 9.65 9.00
N LEU A 167 -9.91 9.97 9.36
CA LEU A 167 -10.76 10.87 8.58
C LEU A 167 -10.17 12.29 8.43
N LYS A 168 -9.24 12.69 9.31
CA LYS A 168 -8.51 13.97 9.19
C LYS A 168 -7.46 13.94 8.07
N ALA A 169 -7.20 12.78 7.47
CA ALA A 169 -6.39 12.66 6.28
C ALA A 169 -7.06 13.28 5.04
N TYR A 170 -8.36 13.62 5.10
CA TYR A 170 -9.09 14.22 3.98
C TYR A 170 -8.35 15.43 3.39
N SER A 171 -8.16 15.40 2.07
CA SER A 171 -7.58 16.49 1.29
C SER A 171 -8.31 16.63 -0.02
N ARG A 172 -8.81 17.82 -0.33
CA ARG A 172 -9.51 18.09 -1.60
C ARG A 172 -8.63 17.80 -2.81
N THR A 173 -7.33 18.07 -2.70
CA THR A 173 -6.34 17.78 -3.74
C THR A 173 -6.25 16.28 -3.97
N MET A 174 -6.17 15.47 -2.90
CA MET A 174 -6.09 14.03 -3.02
C MET A 174 -7.38 13.39 -3.55
N GLU A 175 -8.54 13.90 -3.12
CA GLU A 175 -9.84 13.51 -3.70
C GLU A 175 -9.88 13.80 -5.22
N THR A 176 -9.32 14.93 -5.65
CA THR A 176 -9.26 15.27 -7.08
C THR A 176 -8.39 14.26 -7.83
N TYR A 177 -7.20 13.93 -7.31
CA TYR A 177 -6.31 12.95 -7.94
C TYR A 177 -6.91 11.53 -7.95
N GLN A 178 -7.56 11.11 -6.88
CA GLN A 178 -8.23 9.82 -6.81
C GLN A 178 -9.35 9.72 -7.86
N ASN A 179 -10.18 10.75 -7.99
CA ASN A 179 -11.23 10.79 -9.01
C ASN A 179 -10.65 10.76 -10.43
N LEU A 180 -9.57 11.50 -10.70
CA LEU A 180 -8.89 11.47 -12.00
C LEU A 180 -8.31 10.09 -12.30
N TYR A 181 -7.71 9.44 -11.31
CA TYR A 181 -7.18 8.09 -11.42
C TYR A 181 -8.28 7.07 -11.75
N GLN A 182 -9.38 7.07 -10.99
CA GLN A 182 -10.49 6.14 -11.18
C GLN A 182 -11.20 6.31 -12.53
N ASN A 183 -11.21 7.51 -13.09
CA ASN A 183 -11.83 7.81 -14.37
C ASN A 183 -10.85 7.71 -15.57
N GLY A 184 -9.59 7.32 -15.35
CA GLY A 184 -8.59 7.19 -16.42
C GLY A 184 -8.09 8.52 -17.00
N ASN A 185 -8.33 9.64 -16.32
CA ASN A 185 -8.00 10.99 -16.79
C ASN A 185 -6.74 11.58 -16.12
N LEU A 186 -6.05 10.82 -15.27
CA LEU A 186 -4.93 11.33 -14.49
C LEU A 186 -3.73 11.72 -15.35
N GLU A 187 -3.33 10.90 -16.32
CA GLU A 187 -2.18 11.18 -17.19
C GLU A 187 -2.38 12.48 -17.98
N GLU A 188 -3.58 12.67 -18.54
CA GLU A 188 -3.92 13.89 -19.29
C GLU A 188 -3.88 15.13 -18.38
N TYR A 189 -4.39 15.02 -17.16
CA TYR A 189 -4.28 16.09 -16.17
C TYR A 189 -2.81 16.44 -15.87
N VAL A 190 -1.95 15.42 -15.67
CA VAL A 190 -0.51 15.60 -15.42
C VAL A 190 0.17 16.27 -16.60
N ARG A 191 -0.12 15.83 -17.83
CA ARG A 191 0.38 16.42 -19.08
C ARG A 191 0.07 17.91 -19.16
N ILE A 192 -1.20 18.28 -19.00
CA ILE A 192 -1.63 19.69 -19.02
C ILE A 192 -0.89 20.52 -17.96
N LYS A 193 -0.70 19.98 -16.74
CA LYS A 193 0.00 20.68 -15.67
C LYS A 193 1.49 20.87 -15.90
N LEU A 194 2.16 19.93 -16.56
CA LEU A 194 3.56 20.11 -16.95
C LEU A 194 3.69 21.10 -18.12
N GLU A 195 2.80 21.03 -19.11
CA GLU A 195 2.77 21.98 -20.24
C GLU A 195 2.55 23.43 -19.78
N GLU A 196 1.68 23.66 -18.78
CA GLU A 196 1.47 24.97 -18.14
C GLU A 196 2.77 25.56 -17.54
N LEU A 197 3.74 24.70 -17.18
CA LEU A 197 5.05 25.08 -16.64
C LEU A 197 6.15 25.16 -17.71
N GLY A 198 5.85 24.81 -18.96
CA GLY A 198 6.83 24.72 -20.05
C GLY A 198 7.78 23.53 -19.92
N ILE A 199 7.34 22.47 -19.23
CA ILE A 199 8.04 21.18 -19.08
C ILE A 199 7.48 20.18 -20.09
#